data_AF-A0A2Z5FT88-F1
#
_entry.id   AF-A0A2Z5FT88-F1
#
_cell.length_a   1.000
_cell.length_b   1.000
_cell.length_c   1.000
_cell.angle_alpha   90.00
_cell.angle_beta   90.00
_cell.angle_gamma   90.00
#
_symmetry.space_group_name_H-M   'P 1'
#
loop_
_entity.id
_entity.type
_entity.pdbx_description
1 polymer ?
#
loop_
_entity_poly.entity_id
_entity_poly.type
_entity_poly.pdbx_seq_one_letter_code
_entity_poly.pdbx_strand_id
1 'polypeptide(L)' 'MLREGWRCGFLEEDLKTPLPRKVCFATPEELLAFAERGGAVMKLEDRQAFERGLSIGRGVIWLNLSAEQYAKLKDR' A
#
# COMPACT_ATOMS: atom_id res chain seq x y z
N MET A 1 16.19 -11.60 14.12
CA MET A 1 16.23 -10.13 14.02
C MET A 1 14.95 -9.70 13.32
N LEU A 2 14.01 -9.15 14.10
CA LEU A 2 12.70 -8.72 13.58
C LEU A 2 12.96 -7.61 12.56
N ARG A 3 12.56 -7.82 11.31
CA ARG A 3 12.69 -6.84 10.23
C ARG A 3 11.73 -5.70 10.57
N GLU A 4 12.26 -4.65 11.19
CA GLU A 4 11.51 -3.47 11.65
C GLU A 4 10.84 -2.80 10.44
N GLY A 5 9.52 -2.94 10.32
CA GLY A 5 8.71 -2.23 9.34
C GLY A 5 7.88 -3.09 8.36
N TRP A 6 6.97 -2.40 7.68
CA TRP A 6 6.02 -2.90 6.71
C TRP A 6 6.64 -2.89 5.31
N ARG A 7 6.87 -4.07 4.74
CA ARG A 7 7.31 -4.22 3.35
C ARG A 7 6.10 -4.24 2.42
N CYS A 8 5.92 -3.15 1.69
CA CYS A 8 4.82 -2.95 0.78
C CYS A 8 5.30 -3.14 -0.67
N GLY A 9 4.63 -4.05 -1.38
CA GLY A 9 4.71 -4.17 -2.82
C GLY A 9 3.47 -3.58 -3.46
N PHE A 10 3.60 -3.13 -4.71
CA PHE A 10 2.45 -2.73 -5.51
C PHE A 10 2.12 -3.86 -6.49
N LEU A 11 0.83 -4.09 -6.69
CA LEU A 11 0.30 -5.06 -7.64
C LEU A 11 -0.56 -4.31 -8.66
N GLU A 12 -0.63 -4.81 -9.88
CA GLU A 12 -1.63 -4.38 -10.86
C GLU A 12 -3.04 -4.75 -10.38
N GLU A 13 -4.06 -4.27 -11.10
CA GLU A 13 -5.48 -4.53 -10.79
C GLU A 13 -5.84 -6.03 -10.74
N ASP A 14 -5.03 -6.88 -11.37
CA ASP A 14 -5.18 -8.34 -11.33
C ASP A 14 -4.77 -8.97 -9.98
N LEU A 15 -4.22 -8.19 -9.04
CA LEU A 15 -3.66 -8.62 -7.76
C LEU A 15 -2.61 -9.74 -7.86
N LYS A 16 -2.00 -9.90 -9.04
CA LYS A 16 -1.06 -10.98 -9.35
C LYS A 16 0.24 -10.45 -9.90
N THR A 17 0.18 -9.43 -10.76
CA THR A 17 1.35 -8.87 -11.43
C THR A 17 2.03 -7.86 -10.51
N PRO A 18 3.22 -8.16 -9.98
CA PRO A 18 3.92 -7.23 -9.10
C PRO A 18 4.61 -6.13 -9.90
N LEU A 19 4.49 -4.91 -9.42
CA LEU A 19 5.26 -3.78 -9.91
C LEU A 19 6.67 -3.78 -9.28
N PRO A 20 7.69 -3.26 -9.99
CA PRO A 20 9.08 -3.35 -9.57
C PRO A 20 9.38 -2.53 -8.31
N ARG A 21 8.65 -1.43 -8.09
CA ARG A 21 8.84 -0.55 -6.94
C ARG A 21 8.40 -1.24 -5.65
N LYS A 22 9.22 -1.13 -4.61
CA LYS A 22 8.91 -1.60 -3.25
C LYS A 22 9.20 -0.47 -2.28
N VAL A 23 8.34 -0.30 -1.29
CA VAL A 23 8.52 0.68 -0.22
C VAL A 23 8.44 -0.02 1.12
N CYS A 24 9.27 0.44 2.05
CA CYS A 24 9.25 -0.02 3.42
C CYS A 24 8.79 1.15 4.29
N PHE A 25 7.79 0.93 5.13
CA PHE A 25 7.32 1.91 6.11
C PHE A 25 7.71 1.43 7.51
N ALA A 26 8.07 2.35 8.40
CA ALA A 26 8.42 2.00 9.77
C ALA A 26 7.14 1.69 10.57
N THR A 27 6.07 2.45 10.32
CA THR A 27 4.82 2.31 11.07
C THR A 27 3.58 2.16 10.18
N PRO A 28 2.49 1.56 10.70
CA PRO A 28 1.21 1.48 9.99
C PRO A 28 0.62 2.84 9.61
N GLU A 29 0.85 3.87 10.42
CA GLU A 29 0.33 5.23 10.20
C GLU A 29 0.98 5.89 8.99
N GLU A 30 2.28 5.67 8.78
CA GLU A 30 3.00 6.15 7.59
C GLU A 30 2.43 5.52 6.31
N LEU A 31 2.06 4.25 6.38
CA LEU A 31 1.45 3.52 5.26
C LEU A 31 0.05 4.10 4.95
N LEU A 32 -0.77 4.34 5.97
CA LEU A 32 -2.08 4.98 5.80
C LEU A 32 -1.95 6.37 5.19
N ALA A 33 -1.04 7.21 5.71
CA ALA A 33 -0.80 8.55 5.16
C ALA A 33 -0.29 8.50 3.72
N PHE A 34 0.57 7.52 3.38
CA PHE A 34 1.01 7.30 2.00
C PHE A 34 -0.15 6.91 1.09
N ALA A 35 -1.02 6.01 1.54
CA ALA A 35 -2.19 5.59 0.78
C ALA A 35 -3.19 6.73 0.58
N GLU A 36 -3.50 7.52 1.61
CA GLU A 36 -4.36 8.71 1.51
C GLU A 36 -3.77 9.73 0.51
N ARG A 37 -2.46 10.00 0.58
CA ARG A 37 -1.77 10.86 -0.41
C ARG A 37 -1.76 10.29 -1.83
N GLY A 38 -1.78 8.96 -1.95
CA GLY A 38 -1.86 8.22 -3.20
C GLY A 38 -3.28 8.12 -3.76
N GLY A 39 -4.25 8.84 -3.20
CA GLY A 39 -5.63 8.82 -3.69
C GLY A 39 -6.39 7.55 -3.30
N ALA A 40 -5.97 6.83 -2.25
CA ALA A 40 -6.76 5.72 -1.72
C ALA A 40 -8.14 6.22 -1.33
N VAL A 41 -9.18 5.69 -1.96
CA VAL A 41 -10.56 5.91 -1.52
C VAL A 41 -10.79 4.97 -0.34
N MET A 42 -10.36 5.39 0.85
CA MET A 42 -10.64 4.64 2.07
C MET A 42 -12.04 4.99 2.53
N LYS A 43 -13.03 4.17 2.18
CA LYS A 43 -14.27 4.16 2.96
C LYS A 43 -13.95 3.66 4.37
N LEU A 44 -14.83 3.95 5.32
CA LEU A 44 -14.66 3.51 6.71
C LEU A 44 -14.43 1.99 6.80
N GLU A 45 -15.10 1.22 5.97
CA GLU A 45 -14.95 -0.24 5.88
C GLU A 45 -13.57 -0.67 5.35
N ASP A 46 -13.03 0.01 4.34
CA ASP A 46 -11.69 -0.26 3.81
C ASP A 46 -10.61 0.03 4.86
N ARG A 47 -10.79 1.12 5.63
CA ARG A 47 -9.90 1.47 6.74
C ARG A 47 -9.92 0.40 7.82
N GLN A 48 -11.10 -0.07 8.23
CA GLN A 48 -11.24 -1.12 9.23
C GLN A 48 -10.65 -2.45 8.75
N ALA A 49 -10.89 -2.83 7.49
CA ALA A 49 -10.31 -4.04 6.90
C ALA A 49 -8.78 -3.95 6.87
N PHE A 50 -8.25 -2.77 6.56
CA PHE A 50 -6.82 -2.52 6.55
C PHE A 50 -6.20 -2.55 7.95
N GLU A 51 -6.79 -1.88 8.94
CA GLU A 51 -6.36 -1.91 10.35
C GLU A 51 -6.39 -3.34 10.91
N ARG A 52 -7.43 -4.11 10.57
CA ARG A 52 -7.51 -5.54 10.89
C ARG A 52 -6.39 -6.33 10.23
N GLY A 53 -6.08 -6.02 8.97
CA GLY A 53 -4.95 -6.56 8.23
C GLY A 53 -3.61 -6.26 8.91
N LEU A 54 -3.41 -5.04 9.37
CA LEU A 54 -2.22 -4.63 10.11
C LEU A 54 -2.09 -5.39 11.43
N SER A 55 -3.20 -5.60 12.14
CA SER A 55 -3.22 -6.40 13.37
C SER A 55 -2.76 -7.86 13.16
N ILE A 56 -3.08 -8.45 12.00
CA ILE A 56 -2.65 -9.82 11.63
C ILE A 56 -1.30 -9.85 10.88
N GLY A 57 -0.63 -8.71 10.71
CA GLY A 57 0.66 -8.61 10.00
C GLY A 57 0.57 -8.63 8.47
N ARG A 58 -0.62 -8.50 7.88
CA ARG A 58 -0.86 -8.53 6.41
C ARG A 58 -2.07 -7.68 6.01
N GLY A 59 -1.89 -6.72 5.11
CA GLY A 59 -2.98 -5.90 4.59
C GLY A 59 -2.81 -5.57 3.10
N VAL A 60 -3.92 -5.28 2.43
CA VAL A 60 -3.99 -4.80 1.05
C VAL A 60 -4.90 -3.59 1.01
N ILE A 61 -4.52 -2.58 0.22
CA ILE A 61 -5.31 -1.37 -0.01
C ILE A 61 -5.32 -1.07 -1.51
N TRP A 62 -6.46 -0.61 -2.00
CA TRP A 62 -6.60 -0.09 -3.35
C TRP A 62 -6.17 1.38 -3.40
N LEU A 63 -5.35 1.72 -4.39
CA LEU A 63 -4.88 3.09 -4.64
C LEU A 63 -5.49 3.58 -5.95
N ASN A 64 -6.03 4.80 -5.97
CA ASN A 64 -6.44 5.46 -7.20
C ASN A 64 -5.36 6.45 -7.64
N LEU A 65 -4.41 5.95 -8.42
CA LEU A 65 -3.23 6.70 -8.85
C LEU A 65 -3.51 7.46 -10.14
N SER A 66 -2.96 8.66 -10.27
CA SER A 66 -2.87 9.32 -11.57
C SER A 66 -1.92 8.57 -12.51
N ALA A 67 -2.03 8.79 -13.81
CA ALA A 67 -1.14 8.18 -14.80
C ALA A 67 0.36 8.46 -14.51
N GLU A 68 0.68 9.66 -14.03
CA GLU A 68 2.04 10.04 -13.64
C GLU A 68 2.53 9.29 -12.39
N GLN A 69 1.68 9.11 -11.38
CA GLN A 69 2.01 8.37 -10.17
C GLN A 69 2.21 6.88 -10.48
N TYR A 70 1.34 6.32 -11.31
CA TYR A 70 1.45 4.94 -11.77
C TYR A 70 2.73 4.70 -12.59
N ALA A 71 3.09 5.63 -13.49
CA ALA A 71 4.35 5.55 -14.24
C ALA A 71 5.57 5.49 -13.30
N LYS A 72 5.56 6.25 -12.20
CA LYS A 72 6.64 6.21 -11.18
C LYS A 72 6.74 4.89 -10.42
N LEU A 73 5.68 4.07 -10.40
CA LEU A 73 5.73 2.73 -9.80
C LEU A 73 6.27 1.67 -10.78
N LYS A 74 6.19 1.97 -12.09
CA LYS A 74 6.78 1.16 -13.17
C LYS A 74 8.25 1.47 -13.39
N ASP A 75 8.66 2.71 -13.13
CA ASP A 75 10.05 3.12 -13.21
C ASP A 75 10.84 2.67 -11.97
N ARG A 76 12.08 2.19 -12.17
CA ARG A 76 12.83 1.45 -11.15
C ARG A 76 13.73 2.36 -10.31
#